data_AF-A0A165ZAR1-F1
#
_entry.id   AF-A0A165ZAR1-F1
#
_cell.length_a   1.000
_cell.length_b   1.000
_cell.length_c   1.000
_cell.angle_alpha   90.00
_cell.angle_beta   90.00
_cell.angle_gamma   90.00
#
_symmetry.space_group_name_H-M   'P 1'
#
loop_
_entity.id
_entity.type
_entity.pdbx_description
1 polymer ?
#
loop_
_entity_poly.entity_id
_entity_poly.type
_entity_poly.pdbx_seq_one_letter_code
_entity_poly.pdbx_strand_id
1 'polypeptide(L)'
;MPEDVPDKVDGENIVESVIFALKTFNKVVEDETDETLHIMAHLLEGQYGEKVKRAKAVMFLNARYKAGYLLMRPDINRPKEAAYYLKASMDAQRAEFPHKFDHWLMNPHVWASYGEALCLSEDYREAKVALERALTGCEVGSQPALAGCILRCHINLSLTLKALKVEATAQKEHRDWAATHLRKTPTRLITKAALNQIMHPPGGRVHPVLEALGGESWFDKLDSRDVLSLKEEERSIKLCRQCGIRDIQKSLFRCSRCQYMYYCSKACQKANWKAHKEGCTDRYNAIKKLEKLKKEDPSAAQRHAD
;
A
#
# COMPACT_ATOMS: atom_id res chain seq x y z
N MET A 1 2.99 19.05 10.84
CA MET A 1 2.03 17.95 10.57
C MET A 1 1.02 17.99 11.70
N PRO A 2 -0.28 17.73 11.48
CA PRO A 2 -1.18 17.49 12.60
C PRO A 2 -0.53 16.41 13.47
N GLU A 3 -0.53 16.59 14.78
CA GLU A 3 -0.09 15.55 15.72
C GLU A 3 -0.81 14.25 15.33
N ASP A 4 -0.04 13.21 15.02
CA ASP A 4 -0.61 11.90 14.72
C ASP A 4 -1.56 11.56 15.87
N VAL A 5 -2.85 11.37 15.58
CA VAL A 5 -3.83 10.98 16.60
C VAL A 5 -3.29 9.72 17.25
N PRO A 6 -2.94 9.76 18.53
CA PRO A 6 -2.20 8.66 19.13
C PRO A 6 -3.11 7.44 19.23
N ASP A 7 -2.55 6.26 18.95
CA ASP A 7 -3.25 4.98 19.17
C ASP A 7 -3.68 4.83 20.64
N LYS A 8 -3.12 5.63 21.55
CA LYS A 8 -3.50 5.73 22.95
C LYS A 8 -3.86 7.14 23.38
N VAL A 9 -4.96 7.29 24.10
CA VAL A 9 -5.33 8.52 24.82
C VAL A 9 -5.44 8.13 26.29
N ASP A 10 -4.76 8.87 27.18
CA ASP A 10 -4.69 8.57 28.62
C ASP A 10 -4.26 7.13 28.97
N GLY A 11 -3.46 6.52 28.09
CA GLY A 11 -2.97 5.14 28.24
C GLY A 11 -3.90 4.05 27.67
N GLU A 12 -5.11 4.40 27.26
CA GLU A 12 -6.10 3.47 26.69
C GLU A 12 -5.96 3.39 25.17
N ASN A 13 -5.97 2.17 24.62
CA ASN A 13 -6.00 1.97 23.17
C ASN A 13 -7.36 2.38 22.61
N ILE A 14 -7.39 3.41 21.77
CA ILE A 14 -8.65 3.96 21.24
C ILE A 14 -9.10 3.30 19.93
N VAL A 15 -8.32 2.38 19.36
CA VAL A 15 -8.61 1.79 18.04
C VAL A 15 -9.95 1.05 18.04
N GLU A 16 -10.25 0.27 19.09
CA GLU A 16 -11.56 -0.39 19.24
C GLU A 16 -12.70 0.62 19.38
N SER A 17 -12.49 1.73 20.11
CA SER A 17 -13.47 2.82 20.22
C SER A 17 -13.72 3.50 18.86
N VAL A 18 -12.68 3.69 18.05
CA VAL A 18 -12.80 4.23 16.68
C VAL A 18 -13.55 3.25 15.78
N ILE A 19 -13.23 1.95 15.86
CA ILE A 19 -13.96 0.91 15.12
C ILE A 19 -15.44 0.93 15.52
N PHE A 20 -15.74 0.97 16.82
CA PHE A 20 -17.11 1.07 17.32
C PHE A 20 -17.82 2.33 16.80
N ALA A 21 -17.17 3.49 16.85
CA ALA A 21 -17.72 4.74 16.34
C ALA A 21 -18.02 4.68 14.84
N LEU A 22 -17.11 4.11 14.04
CA LEU A 22 -17.33 3.92 12.59
C LEU A 22 -18.50 2.98 12.30
N LYS A 23 -18.64 1.88 13.06
CA LYS A 23 -19.77 0.96 12.92
C LYS A 23 -21.09 1.62 13.30
N THR A 24 -21.10 2.38 14.38
CA THR A 24 -22.26 3.14 14.84
C THR A 24 -22.65 4.19 13.82
N PHE A 25 -21.68 4.93 13.27
CA PHE A 25 -21.92 5.88 12.20
C PHE A 25 -22.54 5.23 10.96
N ASN A 26 -22.04 4.06 10.54
CA ASN A 26 -22.66 3.31 9.43
C ASN A 26 -24.13 3.00 9.72
N LYS A 27 -24.44 2.56 10.96
CA LYS A 27 -25.81 2.27 11.36
C LYS A 27 -26.70 3.52 11.35
N VAL A 28 -26.21 4.65 11.87
CA VAL A 28 -26.94 5.93 11.83
C VAL A 28 -27.27 6.34 10.40
N VAL A 29 -26.31 6.26 9.47
CA VAL A 29 -26.55 6.62 8.06
C VAL A 29 -27.54 5.68 7.37
N GLU A 30 -27.62 4.42 7.82
CA GLU A 30 -28.49 3.38 7.28
C GLU A 30 -29.92 3.46 7.83
N ASP A 31 -30.07 3.66 9.14
CA ASP A 31 -31.35 3.56 9.84
C ASP A 31 -32.12 4.90 9.89
N GLU A 32 -31.43 6.04 9.84
CA GLU A 32 -32.06 7.36 10.01
C GLU A 32 -32.69 7.91 8.72
N THR A 33 -33.73 8.73 8.91
CA THR A 33 -34.39 9.43 7.80
C THR A 33 -33.48 10.51 7.21
N ASP A 34 -33.74 10.89 5.96
CA ASP A 34 -32.97 11.94 5.29
C ASP A 34 -33.10 13.28 6.03
N GLU A 35 -34.28 13.61 6.57
CA GLU A 35 -34.51 14.80 7.39
C GLU A 35 -33.66 14.80 8.66
N THR A 36 -33.55 13.65 9.32
CA THR A 36 -32.73 13.50 10.53
C THR A 36 -31.25 13.66 10.19
N LEU A 37 -30.80 13.11 9.07
CA LEU A 37 -29.42 13.26 8.61
C LEU A 37 -29.08 14.69 8.19
N HIS A 38 -30.04 15.50 7.74
CA HIS A 38 -29.85 16.94 7.57
C HIS A 38 -29.68 17.65 8.92
N ILE A 39 -30.52 17.33 9.90
CA ILE A 39 -30.43 17.92 11.26
C ILE A 39 -29.08 17.59 11.91
N MET A 40 -28.57 16.36 11.69
CA MET A 40 -27.25 15.93 12.16
C MET A 40 -26.08 16.48 11.32
N ALA A 41 -26.35 17.31 10.31
CA ALA A 41 -25.38 17.86 9.38
C ALA A 41 -24.55 16.80 8.60
N HIS A 42 -25.08 15.58 8.48
CA HIS A 42 -24.54 14.60 7.55
C HIS A 42 -24.90 14.95 6.11
N LEU A 43 -26.11 15.46 5.88
CA LEU A 43 -26.55 15.96 4.57
C LEU A 43 -26.57 17.49 4.53
N LEU A 44 -26.03 18.08 3.46
CA LEU A 44 -26.00 19.52 3.24
C LEU A 44 -27.39 20.05 2.83
N GLU A 45 -27.69 21.31 3.13
CA GLU A 45 -29.00 21.96 2.93
C GLU A 45 -29.59 21.85 1.50
N GLY A 46 -28.76 21.56 0.48
CA GLY A 46 -29.19 21.36 -0.91
C GLY A 46 -29.16 19.90 -1.43
N GLN A 47 -28.94 18.92 -0.55
CA GLN A 47 -28.88 17.49 -0.90
C GLN A 47 -30.22 16.82 -0.67
N TYR A 48 -31.06 16.75 -1.70
CA TYR A 48 -32.33 16.00 -1.70
C TYR A 48 -32.38 15.00 -2.86
N GLY A 49 -33.25 13.99 -2.76
CA GLY A 49 -33.46 12.98 -3.80
C GLY A 49 -32.17 12.23 -4.16
N GLU A 50 -31.82 12.16 -5.44
CA GLU A 50 -30.62 11.46 -5.93
C GLU A 50 -29.31 11.96 -5.30
N LYS A 51 -29.25 13.24 -4.88
CA LYS A 51 -28.06 13.77 -4.20
C LYS A 51 -27.85 13.14 -2.83
N VAL A 52 -28.92 12.73 -2.15
CA VAL A 52 -28.85 12.03 -0.86
C VAL A 52 -28.25 10.65 -1.05
N LYS A 53 -28.74 9.88 -2.03
CA LYS A 53 -28.20 8.54 -2.34
C LYS A 53 -26.70 8.61 -2.58
N ARG A 54 -26.26 9.56 -3.40
CA ARG A 54 -24.84 9.80 -3.65
C ARG A 54 -24.06 10.19 -2.39
N ALA A 55 -24.62 11.05 -1.54
CA ALA A 55 -23.98 11.45 -0.29
C ALA A 55 -23.83 10.27 0.68
N LYS A 56 -24.91 9.52 0.92
CA LYS A 56 -24.92 8.29 1.72
C LYS A 56 -23.91 7.27 1.19
N ALA A 57 -23.84 7.08 -0.12
CA ALA A 57 -22.86 6.20 -0.74
C ALA A 57 -21.43 6.61 -0.40
N VAL A 58 -21.09 7.89 -0.51
CA VAL A 58 -19.76 8.40 -0.11
C VAL A 58 -19.50 8.19 1.39
N MET A 59 -20.49 8.38 2.25
CA MET A 59 -20.36 8.12 3.69
C MET A 59 -20.06 6.64 3.96
N PHE A 60 -20.84 5.72 3.37
CA PHE A 60 -20.63 4.29 3.50
C PHE A 60 -19.25 3.87 2.97
N LEU A 61 -18.85 4.36 1.80
CA LEU A 61 -17.53 4.07 1.23
C LEU A 61 -16.41 4.42 2.20
N ASN A 62 -16.47 5.62 2.77
CA ASN A 62 -15.44 6.08 3.71
C ASN A 62 -15.47 5.32 5.03
N ALA A 63 -16.64 5.17 5.65
CA ALA A 63 -16.76 4.57 6.98
C ALA A 63 -16.50 3.06 6.97
N ARG A 64 -17.05 2.34 5.98
CA ARG A 64 -16.86 0.89 5.84
C ARG A 64 -15.43 0.54 5.46
N TYR A 65 -14.80 1.29 4.55
CA TYR A 65 -13.39 1.08 4.23
C TYR A 65 -12.48 1.28 5.44
N LYS A 66 -12.66 2.38 6.19
CA LYS A 66 -11.88 2.65 7.41
C LYS A 66 -12.09 1.59 8.48
N ALA A 67 -13.33 1.16 8.71
CA ALA A 67 -13.63 0.09 9.65
C ALA A 67 -12.93 -1.22 9.24
N GLY A 68 -13.04 -1.60 7.96
CA GLY A 68 -12.37 -2.78 7.42
C GLY A 68 -10.84 -2.71 7.53
N TYR A 69 -10.25 -1.56 7.24
CA TYR A 69 -8.81 -1.35 7.38
C TYR A 69 -8.33 -1.49 8.84
N LEU A 70 -9.04 -0.88 9.79
CA LEU A 70 -8.69 -0.95 11.22
C LEU A 70 -8.85 -2.35 11.79
N LEU A 71 -9.92 -3.06 11.39
CA LEU A 71 -10.15 -4.46 11.79
C LEU A 71 -9.03 -5.41 11.30
N MET A 72 -8.31 -5.04 10.25
CA MET A 72 -7.19 -5.81 9.72
C MET A 72 -5.85 -5.55 10.42
N ARG A 73 -5.75 -4.51 11.28
CA ARG A 73 -4.48 -4.21 11.96
C ARG A 73 -4.00 -5.42 12.78
N PRO A 74 -2.68 -5.66 12.88
CA PRO A 74 -2.14 -6.81 13.62
C PRO A 74 -2.55 -6.89 15.09
N ASP A 75 -2.77 -5.76 15.75
CA ASP A 75 -3.22 -5.65 17.14
C ASP A 75 -4.72 -5.93 17.33
N ILE A 76 -5.53 -5.86 16.26
CA ILE A 76 -6.97 -6.12 16.28
C ILE A 76 -7.31 -7.49 15.68
N ASN A 77 -6.75 -7.78 14.51
CA ASN A 77 -6.79 -9.07 13.82
C ASN A 77 -8.19 -9.71 13.71
N ARG A 78 -9.16 -8.97 13.16
CA ARG A 78 -10.55 -9.41 12.89
C ARG A 78 -10.84 -9.48 11.38
N PRO A 79 -10.10 -10.27 10.60
CA PRO A 79 -10.16 -10.25 9.14
C PRO A 79 -11.51 -10.66 8.56
N LYS A 80 -12.20 -11.62 9.20
CA LYS A 80 -13.53 -12.08 8.75
C LYS A 80 -14.57 -10.96 8.81
N GLU A 81 -14.50 -10.15 9.86
CA GLU A 81 -15.36 -9.00 10.02
C GLU A 81 -14.93 -7.84 9.09
N ALA A 82 -13.63 -7.65 8.91
CA ALA A 82 -13.12 -6.69 7.93
C ALA A 82 -13.65 -6.99 6.52
N ALA A 83 -13.67 -8.27 6.12
CA ALA A 83 -14.18 -8.71 4.83
C ALA A 83 -15.64 -8.30 4.62
N TYR A 84 -16.50 -8.40 5.65
CA TYR A 84 -17.89 -7.93 5.58
C TYR A 84 -17.98 -6.44 5.24
N TYR A 85 -17.28 -5.58 5.98
CA TYR A 85 -17.33 -4.13 5.72
C TYR A 85 -16.70 -3.75 4.39
N LEU A 86 -15.59 -4.38 4.00
CA LEU A 86 -14.93 -4.12 2.72
C LEU A 86 -15.81 -4.55 1.54
N LYS A 87 -16.49 -5.70 1.62
CA LYS A 87 -17.47 -6.13 0.61
C LYS A 87 -18.63 -5.15 0.51
N ALA A 88 -19.23 -4.77 1.63
CA ALA A 88 -20.32 -3.79 1.69
C ALA A 88 -19.92 -2.40 1.16
N SER A 89 -18.64 -2.01 1.30
CA SER A 89 -18.08 -0.80 0.68
C SER A 89 -18.07 -0.93 -0.85
N MET A 90 -17.59 -2.05 -1.38
CA MET A 90 -17.54 -2.26 -2.83
C MET A 90 -18.93 -2.39 -3.47
N ASP A 91 -19.86 -3.07 -2.79
CA ASP A 91 -21.23 -3.23 -3.28
C ASP A 91 -21.97 -1.89 -3.32
N ALA A 92 -21.81 -1.04 -2.29
CA ALA A 92 -22.34 0.33 -2.30
C ALA A 92 -21.74 1.17 -3.45
N GLN A 93 -20.45 1.02 -3.73
CA GLN A 93 -19.83 1.69 -4.87
C GLN A 93 -20.46 1.25 -6.19
N ARG A 94 -20.69 -0.06 -6.34
CA ARG A 94 -21.22 -0.66 -7.56
C ARG A 94 -22.64 -0.21 -7.85
N ALA A 95 -23.47 -0.13 -6.83
CA ALA A 95 -24.86 0.28 -6.95
C ALA A 95 -25.01 1.76 -7.35
N GLU A 96 -24.26 2.65 -6.69
CA GLU A 96 -24.52 4.10 -6.75
C GLU A 96 -23.63 4.86 -7.74
N PHE A 97 -22.47 4.29 -8.08
CA PHE A 97 -21.53 4.90 -9.02
C PHE A 97 -21.27 3.99 -10.21
N PRO A 98 -22.29 3.56 -10.97
CA PRO A 98 -22.07 2.74 -12.16
C PRO A 98 -21.12 3.50 -13.10
N HIS A 99 -19.91 2.97 -13.22
CA HIS A 99 -18.84 3.60 -13.97
C HIS A 99 -18.81 3.01 -15.38
N LYS A 100 -18.25 3.76 -16.34
CA LYS A 100 -17.89 3.21 -17.66
C LYS A 100 -16.81 2.12 -17.57
N PHE A 101 -16.10 2.06 -16.45
CA PHE A 101 -15.00 1.14 -16.17
C PHE A 101 -15.33 0.30 -14.95
N ASP A 102 -14.73 -0.88 -14.87
CA ASP A 102 -14.91 -1.74 -13.72
C ASP A 102 -14.43 -1.09 -12.41
N HIS A 103 -15.20 -1.26 -11.34
CA HIS A 103 -14.95 -0.58 -10.06
C HIS A 103 -13.58 -0.90 -9.43
N TRP A 104 -13.00 -2.07 -9.74
CA TRP A 104 -11.65 -2.43 -9.29
C TRP A 104 -10.54 -1.61 -9.94
N LEU A 105 -10.77 -1.00 -11.10
CA LEU A 105 -9.82 -0.07 -11.72
C LEU A 105 -9.81 1.28 -11.00
N MET A 106 -10.93 1.69 -10.40
CA MET A 106 -11.07 2.97 -9.71
C MET A 106 -10.55 2.92 -8.27
N ASN A 107 -10.89 1.85 -7.54
CA ASN A 107 -10.51 1.68 -6.14
C ASN A 107 -9.79 0.35 -5.87
N PRO A 108 -8.67 0.08 -6.56
CA PRO A 108 -7.97 -1.20 -6.43
C PRO A 108 -7.44 -1.48 -5.02
N HIS A 109 -7.20 -0.45 -4.21
CA HIS A 109 -6.75 -0.58 -2.83
C HIS A 109 -7.81 -1.22 -1.90
N VAL A 110 -9.11 -0.98 -2.16
CA VAL A 110 -10.21 -1.61 -1.42
C VAL A 110 -10.27 -3.10 -1.74
N TRP A 111 -10.16 -3.45 -3.02
CA TRP A 111 -10.10 -4.84 -3.49
C TRP A 111 -8.87 -5.59 -2.96
N ALA A 112 -7.69 -4.95 -2.91
CA ALA A 112 -6.49 -5.54 -2.34
C ALA A 112 -6.69 -5.85 -0.84
N SER A 113 -7.30 -4.92 -0.10
CA SER A 113 -7.58 -5.10 1.33
C SER A 113 -8.64 -6.18 1.56
N TYR A 114 -9.65 -6.25 0.70
CA TYR A 114 -10.68 -7.29 0.73
C TYR A 114 -10.09 -8.68 0.47
N GLY A 115 -9.27 -8.80 -0.58
CA GLY A 115 -8.58 -10.05 -0.91
C GLY A 115 -7.66 -10.54 0.21
N GLU A 116 -6.95 -9.64 0.89
CA GLU A 116 -6.16 -10.00 2.07
C GLU A 116 -7.02 -10.43 3.25
N ALA A 117 -8.12 -9.72 3.53
CA ALA A 117 -9.06 -10.10 4.58
C ALA A 117 -9.63 -11.51 4.36
N LEU A 118 -9.94 -11.86 3.10
CA LEU A 118 -10.38 -13.20 2.71
C LEU A 118 -9.26 -14.23 2.86
N CYS A 119 -8.02 -13.92 2.49
CA CYS A 119 -6.88 -14.82 2.70
C CYS A 119 -6.67 -15.13 4.19
N LEU A 120 -6.70 -14.11 5.04
CA LEU A 120 -6.59 -14.25 6.49
C LEU A 120 -7.82 -14.90 7.13
N SER A 121 -8.91 -15.05 6.38
CA SER A 121 -10.13 -15.76 6.80
C SER A 121 -10.28 -17.13 6.12
N GLU A 122 -9.25 -17.58 5.40
CA GLU A 122 -9.20 -18.84 4.63
C GLU A 122 -10.26 -18.99 3.51
N ASP A 123 -10.86 -17.88 3.05
CA ASP A 123 -11.74 -17.88 1.87
C ASP A 123 -10.94 -17.65 0.58
N TYR A 124 -10.15 -18.65 0.21
CA TYR A 124 -9.21 -18.55 -0.91
C TYR A 124 -9.89 -18.42 -2.28
N ARG A 125 -11.12 -18.93 -2.45
CA ARG A 125 -11.81 -18.87 -3.75
C ARG A 125 -12.19 -17.44 -4.07
N GLU A 126 -12.83 -16.74 -3.14
CA GLU A 126 -13.19 -15.34 -3.34
C GLU A 126 -11.93 -14.45 -3.29
N ALA A 127 -10.93 -14.80 -2.47
CA ALA A 127 -9.67 -14.07 -2.41
C ALA A 127 -8.95 -14.01 -3.76
N LYS A 128 -8.88 -15.13 -4.50
CA LYS A 128 -8.25 -15.20 -5.83
C LYS A 128 -8.82 -14.12 -6.76
N VAL A 129 -10.14 -14.11 -6.90
CA VAL A 129 -10.86 -13.17 -7.77
C VAL A 129 -10.63 -11.72 -7.34
N ALA A 130 -10.69 -11.46 -6.03
CA ALA A 130 -10.50 -10.11 -5.51
C ALA A 130 -9.07 -9.59 -5.73
N LEU A 131 -8.07 -10.42 -5.48
CA LEU A 131 -6.66 -10.06 -5.59
C LEU A 131 -6.20 -9.89 -7.03
N GLU A 132 -6.68 -10.72 -7.97
CA GLU A 132 -6.39 -10.57 -9.41
C GLU A 132 -6.93 -9.22 -9.93
N ARG A 133 -8.19 -8.91 -9.62
CA ARG A 133 -8.80 -7.61 -9.96
C ARG A 133 -8.06 -6.44 -9.34
N ALA A 134 -7.70 -6.57 -8.06
CA ALA A 134 -6.93 -5.56 -7.35
C ALA A 134 -5.57 -5.32 -8.00
N LEU A 135 -4.86 -6.39 -8.37
CA LEU A 135 -3.54 -6.30 -9.00
C LEU A 135 -3.63 -5.59 -10.35
N THR A 136 -4.56 -5.99 -11.22
CA THR A 136 -4.79 -5.32 -12.51
C THR A 136 -5.08 -3.83 -12.32
N GLY A 137 -5.95 -3.46 -11.39
CA GLY A 137 -6.24 -2.06 -11.11
C GLY A 137 -5.04 -1.30 -10.51
N CYS A 138 -4.24 -1.94 -9.66
CA CYS A 138 -3.04 -1.32 -9.09
C CYS A 138 -1.96 -1.05 -10.15
N GLU A 139 -1.82 -1.93 -11.14
CA GLU A 139 -0.82 -1.81 -12.22
C GLU A 139 -1.17 -0.72 -13.22
N VAL A 140 -2.47 -0.52 -13.49
CA VAL A 140 -2.96 0.58 -14.33
C VAL A 140 -2.90 1.92 -13.56
N GLY A 141 -3.07 1.88 -12.24
CA GLY A 141 -3.08 3.05 -11.38
C GLY A 141 -1.73 3.76 -11.28
N SER A 142 -1.76 5.10 -11.21
CA SER A 142 -0.57 5.95 -11.09
C SER A 142 -0.30 6.46 -9.67
N GLN A 143 -1.16 6.14 -8.71
CA GLN A 143 -1.05 6.62 -7.33
C GLN A 143 0.13 5.94 -6.61
N PRO A 144 1.03 6.68 -5.94
CA PRO A 144 2.19 6.09 -5.24
C PRO A 144 1.83 5.09 -4.14
N ALA A 145 0.68 5.29 -3.48
CA ALA A 145 0.21 4.42 -2.40
C ALA A 145 -0.09 2.98 -2.87
N LEU A 146 -0.36 2.78 -4.17
CA LEU A 146 -0.67 1.46 -4.73
C LEU A 146 0.52 0.51 -4.73
N ALA A 147 1.75 1.00 -4.59
CA ALA A 147 2.95 0.18 -4.47
C ALA A 147 2.83 -0.89 -3.36
N GLY A 148 2.29 -0.52 -2.20
CA GLY A 148 2.06 -1.48 -1.11
C GLY A 148 0.96 -2.48 -1.44
N CYS A 149 -0.08 -2.06 -2.17
CA CYS A 149 -1.16 -2.93 -2.61
C CYS A 149 -0.66 -3.98 -3.61
N ILE A 150 0.19 -3.61 -4.58
CA ILE A 150 0.81 -4.57 -5.51
C ILE A 150 1.57 -5.64 -4.74
N LEU A 151 2.44 -5.23 -3.80
CA LEU A 151 3.21 -6.19 -3.01
C LEU A 151 2.32 -7.13 -2.19
N ARG A 152 1.29 -6.59 -1.52
CA ARG A 152 0.29 -7.39 -0.79
C ARG A 152 -0.43 -8.37 -1.72
N CYS A 153 -0.82 -7.95 -2.93
CA CYS A 153 -1.46 -8.83 -3.91
C CYS A 153 -0.57 -10.01 -4.29
N HIS A 154 0.70 -9.78 -4.64
CA HIS A 154 1.61 -10.89 -4.97
C HIS A 154 1.85 -11.85 -3.79
N ILE A 155 1.99 -11.32 -2.57
CA ILE A 155 2.15 -12.15 -1.37
C ILE A 155 0.91 -13.05 -1.19
N ASN A 156 -0.28 -12.43 -1.14
CA ASN A 156 -1.53 -13.14 -0.88
C ASN A 156 -1.94 -14.08 -2.03
N LEU A 157 -1.72 -13.71 -3.30
CA LEU A 157 -1.97 -14.59 -4.46
C LEU A 157 -1.08 -15.83 -4.40
N SER A 158 0.19 -15.68 -4.01
CA SER A 158 1.09 -16.83 -3.87
C SER A 158 0.55 -17.87 -2.87
N LEU A 159 0.01 -17.43 -1.73
CA LEU A 159 -0.64 -18.32 -0.76
C LEU A 159 -1.96 -18.88 -1.29
N THR A 160 -2.81 -18.02 -1.83
CA THR A 160 -4.15 -18.36 -2.34
C THR A 160 -4.10 -19.46 -3.40
N LEU A 161 -3.23 -19.31 -4.39
CA LEU A 161 -3.07 -20.29 -5.46
C LEU A 161 -2.50 -21.62 -4.95
N LYS A 162 -1.56 -21.59 -3.99
CA LYS A 162 -1.04 -22.79 -3.30
C LYS A 162 -2.16 -23.50 -2.51
N ALA A 163 -3.00 -22.75 -1.80
CA ALA A 163 -4.09 -23.30 -1.01
C ALA A 163 -5.19 -23.94 -1.87
N LEU A 164 -5.50 -23.31 -3.01
CA LEU A 164 -6.46 -23.83 -3.99
C LEU A 164 -5.90 -24.96 -4.87
N LYS A 165 -4.58 -25.15 -4.90
CA LYS A 165 -3.88 -26.11 -5.77
C LYS A 165 -4.15 -25.85 -7.26
N VAL A 166 -4.18 -24.58 -7.66
CA VAL A 166 -4.41 -24.15 -9.04
C VAL A 166 -3.26 -23.27 -9.54
N GLU A 167 -3.08 -23.20 -10.86
CA GLU A 167 -2.20 -22.24 -11.53
C GLU A 167 -0.75 -22.21 -10.97
N ALA A 168 -0.12 -23.40 -10.86
CA ALA A 168 1.19 -23.57 -10.25
C ALA A 168 2.28 -22.63 -10.81
N THR A 169 2.25 -22.33 -12.11
CA THR A 169 3.18 -21.38 -12.75
C THR A 169 2.98 -19.96 -12.21
N ALA A 170 1.75 -19.44 -12.24
CA ALA A 170 1.43 -18.11 -11.72
C ALA A 170 1.71 -18.01 -10.21
N GLN A 171 1.40 -19.07 -9.45
CA GLN A 171 1.72 -19.17 -8.03
C GLN A 171 3.22 -18.96 -7.77
N LYS A 172 4.08 -19.62 -8.55
CA LYS A 172 5.54 -19.51 -8.46
C LYS A 172 6.01 -18.11 -8.86
N GLU A 173 5.44 -17.53 -9.91
CA GLU A 173 5.76 -16.16 -10.35
C GLU A 173 5.44 -15.13 -9.27
N HIS A 174 4.25 -15.18 -8.68
CA HIS A 174 3.87 -14.30 -7.57
C HIS A 174 4.81 -14.49 -6.36
N ARG A 175 5.15 -15.74 -6.03
CA ARG A 175 6.10 -16.07 -4.95
C ARG A 175 7.46 -15.42 -5.16
N ASP A 176 8.06 -15.69 -6.31
CA ASP A 176 9.44 -15.30 -6.62
C ASP A 176 9.55 -13.78 -6.79
N TRP A 177 8.52 -13.15 -7.37
CA TRP A 177 8.41 -11.71 -7.45
C TRP A 177 8.36 -11.07 -6.05
N ALA A 178 7.45 -11.52 -5.18
CA ALA A 178 7.31 -10.96 -3.84
C ALA A 178 8.58 -11.15 -3.00
N ALA A 179 9.16 -12.36 -3.01
CA ALA A 179 10.40 -12.65 -2.32
C ALA A 179 11.56 -11.77 -2.81
N THR A 180 11.65 -11.51 -4.11
CA THR A 180 12.68 -10.63 -4.69
C THR A 180 12.57 -9.20 -4.18
N HIS A 181 11.35 -8.66 -4.05
CA HIS A 181 11.14 -7.31 -3.52
C HIS A 181 11.40 -7.23 -2.02
N LEU A 182 10.94 -8.22 -1.25
CA LEU A 182 11.13 -8.27 0.19
C LEU A 182 12.59 -8.46 0.60
N ARG A 183 13.40 -9.24 -0.15
CA ARG A 183 14.85 -9.33 0.11
C ARG A 183 15.57 -8.01 -0.09
N LYS A 184 15.08 -7.14 -0.99
CA LYS A 184 15.74 -5.87 -1.33
C LYS A 184 15.41 -4.76 -0.34
N THR A 185 14.16 -4.70 0.11
CA THR A 185 13.62 -3.67 1.00
C THR A 185 12.44 -4.25 1.80
N PRO A 186 12.68 -4.99 2.89
CA PRO A 186 11.65 -5.75 3.61
C PRO A 186 10.46 -4.89 4.06
N THR A 187 10.73 -3.79 4.75
CA THR A 187 9.72 -2.99 5.46
C THR A 187 9.39 -1.65 4.77
N ARG A 188 9.84 -1.47 3.52
CA ARG A 188 9.65 -0.20 2.78
C ARG A 188 8.19 0.11 2.48
N LEU A 189 7.38 -0.92 2.24
CA LEU A 189 6.00 -0.78 1.76
C LEU A 189 4.95 -1.39 2.71
N ILE A 190 5.38 -2.29 3.59
CA ILE A 190 4.52 -3.00 4.54
C ILE A 190 5.27 -3.01 5.87
N THR A 191 4.58 -2.71 6.96
CA THR A 191 5.20 -2.72 8.30
C THR A 191 5.60 -4.14 8.68
N LYS A 192 6.58 -4.27 9.58
CA LYS A 192 7.01 -5.58 10.10
C LYS A 192 5.83 -6.36 10.70
N ALA A 193 5.00 -5.71 11.52
CA ALA A 193 3.85 -6.34 12.15
C ALA A 193 2.83 -6.86 11.12
N ALA A 194 2.53 -6.07 10.08
CA ALA A 194 1.64 -6.51 9.01
C ALA A 194 2.25 -7.64 8.17
N LEU A 195 3.55 -7.60 7.86
CA LEU A 195 4.24 -8.72 7.19
C LEU A 195 4.15 -9.99 8.01
N ASN A 196 4.37 -9.89 9.33
CA ASN A 196 4.29 -11.03 10.23
C ASN A 196 2.89 -11.67 10.20
N GLN A 197 1.84 -10.85 10.30
CA GLN A 197 0.45 -11.34 10.22
C GLN A 197 0.14 -12.01 8.87
N ILE A 198 0.56 -11.42 7.74
CA ILE A 198 0.28 -11.98 6.41
C ILE A 198 1.06 -13.29 6.16
N MET A 199 2.31 -13.36 6.63
CA MET A 199 3.19 -14.52 6.41
C MET A 199 2.93 -15.69 7.37
N HIS A 200 2.14 -15.48 8.41
CA HIS A 200 1.69 -16.52 9.33
C HIS A 200 0.17 -16.69 9.23
N PRO A 201 -0.33 -17.22 8.09
CA PRO A 201 -1.76 -17.41 7.91
C PRO A 201 -2.32 -18.40 8.95
N PRO A 202 -3.61 -18.28 9.30
CA PRO A 202 -4.25 -19.24 10.19
C PRO A 202 -4.23 -20.67 9.62
N GLY A 203 -4.48 -21.64 10.50
CA GLY A 203 -4.50 -23.06 10.13
C GLY A 203 -3.12 -23.70 9.98
N GLY A 204 -2.06 -23.06 10.47
CA GLY A 204 -0.69 -23.63 10.49
C GLY A 204 -0.05 -23.78 9.11
N ARG A 205 -0.56 -23.08 8.10
CA ARG A 205 -0.04 -23.15 6.72
C ARG A 205 1.28 -22.39 6.63
N VAL A 206 2.25 -23.00 5.97
CA VAL A 206 3.52 -22.32 5.67
C VAL A 206 3.35 -21.43 4.44
N HIS A 207 3.56 -20.12 4.62
CA HIS A 207 3.41 -19.15 3.54
C HIS A 207 4.52 -19.33 2.48
N PRO A 208 4.19 -19.55 1.19
CA PRO A 208 5.21 -19.85 0.17
C PRO A 208 6.25 -18.75 -0.04
N VAL A 209 5.88 -17.48 0.16
CA VAL A 209 6.85 -16.37 0.15
C VAL A 209 7.81 -16.46 1.34
N LEU A 210 7.35 -16.82 2.54
CA LEU A 210 8.21 -16.99 3.72
C LEU A 210 9.18 -18.16 3.52
N GLU A 211 8.71 -19.28 2.97
CA GLU A 211 9.57 -20.41 2.58
C GLU A 211 10.68 -19.94 1.62
N ALA A 212 10.32 -19.17 0.58
CA ALA A 212 11.29 -18.64 -0.38
C ALA A 212 12.28 -17.65 0.25
N LEU A 213 11.90 -16.95 1.32
CA LEU A 213 12.77 -16.02 2.05
C LEU A 213 13.74 -16.73 3.02
N GLY A 214 13.54 -18.01 3.30
CA GLY A 214 14.35 -18.80 4.24
C GLY A 214 13.65 -19.11 5.56
N GLY A 215 12.32 -19.04 5.61
CA GLY A 215 11.53 -19.34 6.81
C GLY A 215 11.72 -18.29 7.92
N GLU A 216 11.47 -18.69 9.16
CA GLU A 216 11.58 -17.84 10.36
C GLU A 216 12.94 -17.14 10.50
N SER A 217 14.02 -17.79 10.04
CA SER A 217 15.36 -17.20 10.07
C SER A 217 15.47 -15.88 9.30
N TRP A 218 14.55 -15.60 8.38
CA TRP A 218 14.45 -14.31 7.70
C TRP A 218 13.87 -13.22 8.61
N PHE A 219 12.84 -13.54 9.41
CA PHE A 219 12.30 -12.63 10.42
C PHE A 219 13.30 -12.38 11.54
N ASP A 220 14.02 -13.40 12.02
CA ASP A 220 15.08 -13.21 13.03
C ASP A 220 16.12 -12.17 12.58
N LYS A 221 16.52 -12.24 11.30
CA LYS A 221 17.45 -11.28 10.68
C LYS A 221 16.83 -9.91 10.43
N LEU A 222 15.51 -9.80 10.35
CA LEU A 222 14.80 -8.53 10.25
C LEU A 222 14.70 -7.87 11.63
N ASP A 223 14.53 -8.68 12.67
CA ASP A 223 14.37 -8.27 14.06
C ASP A 223 15.68 -7.79 14.67
N SER A 224 16.80 -8.41 14.27
CA SER A 224 18.12 -8.01 14.70
C SER A 224 18.66 -6.73 14.03
N ARG A 225 17.85 -6.04 13.20
CA ARG A 225 18.27 -4.84 12.47
C ARG A 225 17.68 -3.58 13.08
N ASP A 226 18.54 -2.81 13.74
CA ASP A 226 18.17 -1.49 14.26
C ASP A 226 18.24 -0.39 13.18
N VAL A 227 19.10 -0.57 12.17
CA VAL A 227 19.37 0.45 11.13
C VAL A 227 19.35 -0.19 9.74
N LEU A 228 18.73 0.50 8.77
CA LEU A 228 18.76 0.11 7.36
C LEU A 228 20.18 0.23 6.80
N SER A 229 20.60 -0.71 5.96
CA SER A 229 21.86 -0.54 5.22
C SER A 229 21.76 0.63 4.23
N LEU A 230 22.88 1.26 3.88
CA LEU A 230 22.93 2.34 2.88
C LEU A 230 22.24 1.94 1.56
N LYS A 231 22.44 0.69 1.11
CA LYS A 231 21.79 0.17 -0.10
C LYS A 231 20.27 0.08 0.03
N GLU A 232 19.77 -0.24 1.23
CA GLU A 232 18.33 -0.27 1.50
C GLU A 232 17.76 1.14 1.60
N GLU A 233 18.48 2.07 2.23
CA GLU A 233 18.11 3.48 2.31
C GLU A 233 18.02 4.10 0.91
N GLU A 234 19.03 3.91 0.07
CA GLU A 234 19.04 4.36 -1.34
C GLU A 234 17.86 3.79 -2.14
N ARG A 235 17.53 2.51 -1.92
CA ARG A 235 16.34 1.90 -2.54
C ARG A 235 15.06 2.47 -1.96
N SER A 236 15.02 2.78 -0.67
CA SER A 236 13.83 3.31 0.00
C SER A 236 13.35 4.62 -0.65
N ILE A 237 14.32 5.47 -1.04
CA ILE A 237 14.10 6.76 -1.71
C ILE A 237 13.96 6.67 -3.24
N LYS A 238 14.02 5.47 -3.82
CA LYS A 238 13.88 5.27 -5.28
C LYS A 238 12.44 5.43 -5.74
N LEU A 239 12.03 6.68 -5.95
CA LEU A 239 10.71 7.09 -6.42
C LEU A 239 10.82 8.21 -7.45
N CYS A 240 9.82 8.34 -8.30
CA CYS A 240 9.72 9.47 -9.23
C CYS A 240 9.61 10.77 -8.44
N ARG A 241 10.56 11.68 -8.62
CA ARG A 241 10.58 12.95 -7.86
C ARG A 241 9.42 13.88 -8.16
N GLN A 242 8.73 13.70 -9.29
CA GLN A 242 7.55 14.49 -9.64
C GLN A 242 6.25 13.89 -9.10
N CYS A 243 5.99 12.61 -9.38
CA CYS A 243 4.68 12.01 -9.11
C CYS A 243 4.68 10.98 -7.99
N GLY A 244 5.84 10.66 -7.39
CA GLY A 244 5.95 9.70 -6.29
C GLY A 244 5.91 8.22 -6.68
N ILE A 245 5.59 7.88 -7.93
CA ILE A 245 5.55 6.48 -8.41
C ILE A 245 6.86 5.76 -8.05
N ARG A 246 6.72 4.55 -7.51
CA ARG A 246 7.85 3.73 -7.05
C ARG A 246 8.30 2.76 -8.13
N ASP A 247 9.53 2.24 -7.98
CA ASP A 247 10.13 1.31 -8.92
C ASP A 247 9.45 -0.07 -9.00
N ILE A 248 8.61 -0.39 -8.02
CA ILE A 248 7.73 -1.57 -8.04
C ILE A 248 6.53 -1.41 -9.00
N GLN A 249 6.10 -0.17 -9.25
CA GLN A 249 4.96 0.13 -10.12
C GLN A 249 5.42 0.39 -11.56
N LYS A 250 6.58 1.03 -11.73
CA LYS A 250 7.10 1.40 -13.05
C LYS A 250 8.61 1.54 -13.01
N SER A 251 9.27 1.14 -14.09
CA SER A 251 10.70 1.38 -14.26
C SER A 251 11.02 2.88 -14.18
N LEU A 252 12.04 3.22 -13.39
CA LEU A 252 12.50 4.59 -13.20
C LEU A 252 13.90 4.74 -13.80
N PHE A 253 14.13 5.87 -14.47
CA PHE A 253 15.46 6.24 -14.96
C PHE A 253 16.04 7.39 -14.13
N ARG A 254 17.37 7.45 -14.05
CA ARG A 254 18.09 8.54 -13.38
C ARG A 254 18.24 9.74 -14.30
N CYS A 255 18.28 10.93 -13.72
CA CYS A 255 18.73 12.12 -14.44
C CYS A 255 20.13 11.87 -15.01
N SER A 256 20.29 11.99 -16.33
CA SER A 256 21.56 11.69 -17.01
C SER A 256 22.72 12.58 -16.56
N ARG A 257 22.43 13.77 -16.03
CA ARG A 257 23.43 14.73 -15.57
C ARG A 257 23.92 14.45 -14.15
N CYS A 258 23.02 14.46 -13.16
CA CYS A 258 23.42 14.31 -11.75
C CYS A 258 23.37 12.87 -11.21
N GLN A 259 22.79 11.93 -11.96
CA GLN A 259 22.66 10.51 -11.63
C GLN A 259 21.98 10.19 -10.28
N TYR A 260 21.26 11.15 -9.72
CA TYR A 260 20.70 11.06 -8.36
C TYR A 260 19.18 11.05 -8.29
N MET A 261 18.52 11.92 -9.06
CA MET A 261 17.06 11.97 -9.07
C MET A 261 16.50 10.95 -10.06
N TYR A 262 15.41 10.28 -9.65
CA TYR A 262 14.69 9.30 -10.46
C TYR A 262 13.41 9.89 -11.04
N TYR A 263 13.07 9.45 -12.25
CA TYR A 263 11.86 9.85 -12.97
C TYR A 263 11.25 8.66 -13.70
N CYS A 264 9.91 8.60 -13.76
CA CYS A 264 9.19 7.58 -14.51
C CYS A 264 8.94 7.96 -15.98
N SER A 265 9.16 9.23 -16.35
CA SER A 265 8.99 9.74 -17.72
C SER A 265 9.76 11.05 -17.92
N LYS A 266 10.02 11.39 -19.19
CA LYS A 266 10.58 12.71 -19.55
C LYS A 266 9.65 13.86 -19.19
N ALA A 267 8.33 13.64 -19.22
CA ALA A 267 7.35 14.63 -18.79
C ALA A 267 7.51 14.95 -17.28
N CYS A 268 7.64 13.93 -16.44
CA CYS A 268 7.91 14.10 -15.01
C CYS A 268 9.26 14.80 -14.75
N GLN A 269 10.29 14.48 -15.51
CA GLN A 269 11.59 15.17 -15.41
C GLN A 269 11.47 16.66 -15.75
N LYS A 270 10.75 17.02 -16.82
CA LYS A 270 10.53 18.41 -17.23
C LYS A 270 9.69 19.18 -16.20
N ALA A 271 8.63 18.56 -15.69
CA ALA A 271 7.77 19.17 -14.67
C ALA A 271 8.53 19.49 -13.38
N ASN A 272 9.45 18.60 -12.96
CA ASN A 272 10.29 18.82 -11.78
C ASN A 272 11.50 19.74 -12.04
N TRP A 273 11.73 20.21 -13.27
CA TRP A 273 12.99 20.85 -13.63
C TRP A 273 13.28 22.10 -12.81
N LYS A 274 12.26 22.93 -12.54
CA LYS A 274 12.42 24.17 -11.77
C LYS A 274 12.99 23.90 -10.37
N ALA A 275 12.47 22.90 -9.66
CA ALA A 275 12.96 22.50 -8.34
C ALA A 275 14.27 21.69 -8.42
N HIS A 276 14.50 20.96 -9.51
CA HIS A 276 15.68 20.11 -9.66
C HIS A 276 16.95 20.85 -10.09
N LYS A 277 16.83 21.95 -10.85
CA LYS A 277 17.92 22.56 -11.64
C LYS A 277 19.16 22.89 -10.82
N GLU A 278 18.99 23.51 -9.66
CA GLU A 278 20.07 23.95 -8.77
C GLU A 278 20.82 22.73 -8.22
N GLY A 279 20.12 21.87 -7.47
CA GLY A 279 20.71 20.65 -6.93
C GLY A 279 21.27 19.67 -7.99
N CYS A 280 20.76 19.72 -9.23
CA CYS A 280 21.32 18.97 -10.35
C CYS A 280 22.71 19.47 -10.74
N THR A 281 22.89 20.80 -10.78
CA THR A 281 24.14 21.43 -11.17
C THR A 281 25.20 21.23 -10.09
N ASP A 282 24.84 21.42 -8.83
CA ASP A 282 25.76 21.27 -7.70
C ASP A 282 26.30 19.84 -7.63
N ARG A 283 25.40 18.85 -7.72
CA ARG A 283 25.80 17.45 -7.69
C ARG A 283 26.62 17.05 -8.90
N TYR A 284 26.30 17.57 -10.09
CA TYR A 284 27.12 17.33 -11.29
C TYR A 284 28.55 17.87 -11.12
N ASN A 285 28.69 19.08 -10.57
CA ASN A 285 29.99 19.67 -10.30
C ASN A 285 30.77 18.87 -9.24
N ALA A 286 30.08 18.40 -8.19
CA ALA A 286 30.67 17.53 -7.17
C ALA A 286 31.18 16.20 -7.76
N ILE A 287 30.38 15.54 -8.61
CA ILE A 287 30.80 14.30 -9.30
C ILE A 287 32.04 14.57 -10.16
N LYS A 288 32.06 15.64 -10.95
CA LYS A 288 33.23 16.01 -11.76
C LYS A 288 34.48 16.28 -10.92
N LYS A 289 34.33 16.96 -9.77
CA LYS A 289 35.44 17.21 -8.84
C LYS A 289 36.00 15.90 -8.29
N LEU A 290 35.13 14.97 -7.89
CA LEU A 290 35.54 13.65 -7.41
C LEU A 290 36.22 12.81 -8.50
N GLU A 291 35.71 12.83 -9.73
CA GLU A 291 36.33 12.13 -10.86
C GLU A 291 37.72 12.68 -11.20
N LYS A 292 37.91 14.00 -11.10
CA LYS A 292 39.22 14.64 -11.28
C LYS A 292 40.19 14.22 -10.16
N LEU A 293 39.75 14.29 -8.89
CA LEU A 293 40.55 13.86 -7.75
C LEU A 293 40.95 12.38 -7.85
N LYS A 294 40.05 11.49 -8.28
CA LYS A 294 40.35 10.07 -8.51
C LYS A 294 41.46 9.83 -9.54
N LYS A 295 41.59 10.73 -10.53
CA LYS A 295 42.64 10.65 -11.57
C LYS A 295 43.97 11.22 -11.09
N GLU A 296 43.93 12.24 -10.23
CA GLU A 296 45.13 12.98 -9.78
C GLU A 296 45.76 12.37 -8.52
N ASP A 297 44.95 11.85 -7.59
CA ASP A 297 45.40 11.16 -6.38
C ASP A 297 44.38 10.08 -5.95
N PRO A 298 44.59 8.82 -6.37
CA PRO A 298 43.70 7.70 -6.04
C PRO A 298 43.56 7.47 -4.53
N SER A 299 44.58 7.84 -3.73
CA SER A 299 44.60 7.65 -2.27
C SER A 299 43.77 8.71 -1.52
N ALA A 300 43.68 9.93 -2.06
CA ALA A 300 42.85 11.00 -1.53
C ALA A 300 41.36 10.80 -1.87
N ALA A 301 41.06 10.19 -3.03
CA ALA A 301 39.68 9.93 -3.42
C ALA A 301 38.98 8.85 -2.58
N GLN A 302 39.73 7.90 -2.01
CA GLN A 302 39.19 6.90 -1.09
C GLN A 302 38.71 7.55 0.22
N ARG A 303 39.39 8.61 0.70
CA ARG A 303 39.06 9.34 1.94
C ARG A 303 37.84 10.26 1.84
N HIS A 304 37.34 10.53 0.63
CA HIS A 304 36.17 11.39 0.37
C HIS A 304 34.92 10.63 -0.08
N ALA A 305 35.01 9.30 -0.22
CA ALA A 305 33.93 8.44 -0.70
C ALA A 305 33.18 7.71 0.43
N ASP A 306 33.71 7.73 1.65
CA ASP A 306 33.09 7.28 2.89
C ASP A 306 32.27 8.42 3.53
#